data_AF-X1RJR8-F1
#
_entry.id   AF-X1RJR8-F1
#
_cell.length_a   1.000
_cell.length_b   1.000
_cell.length_c   1.000
_cell.angle_alpha   90.00
_cell.angle_beta   90.00
_cell.angle_gamma   90.00
#
_symmetry.space_group_name_H-M   'P 1'
#
loop_
_entity.id
_entity.type
_entity.pdbx_description
1 polymer ?
#
loop_
_entity_poly.entity_id
_entity_poly.type
_entity_poly.pdbx_seq_one_letter_code
_entity_poly.pdbx_strand_id
1 'polypeptide(L)'
;MISKISLENFKAFKKLEDFELKPITILCGINSCGKTSIIQSILLLKQTIESQKRNILLLNSKYVKLGMFENIIFKKEKKQTIQFNFEFSL
;
A
#
# COMPACT_ATOMS: atom_id res chain seq x y z
N MET A 1 7.51 12.73 -9.00
CA MET A 1 8.03 11.46 -8.40
C MET A 1 7.31 11.22 -7.07
N ILE A 2 7.04 9.97 -6.66
CA ILE A 2 6.51 9.71 -5.30
C ILE A 2 7.62 10.07 -4.31
N SER A 3 7.33 11.01 -3.41
CA SER A 3 8.29 11.53 -2.43
C SER A 3 8.04 11.00 -1.02
N LYS A 4 6.77 10.72 -0.66
CA LYS A 4 6.43 10.09 0.63
C LYS A 4 5.26 9.13 0.52
N ILE A 5 5.25 8.15 1.41
CA ILE A 5 4.17 7.17 1.59
C ILE A 5 3.77 7.15 3.07
N SER A 6 2.48 7.27 3.36
CA SER A 6 1.91 6.97 4.67
C SER A 6 0.81 5.92 4.54
N LEU A 7 0.82 4.93 5.42
CA LEU A 7 -0.10 3.79 5.43
C LEU A 7 -0.72 3.62 6.81
N GLU A 8 -2.03 3.46 6.87
CA GLU A 8 -2.74 3.13 8.11
C GLU A 8 -3.54 1.85 7.94
N ASN A 9 -3.42 0.96 8.93
CA ASN A 9 -4.07 -0.34 8.98
C ASN A 9 -3.89 -1.22 7.73
N PHE A 10 -2.75 -1.12 7.04
CA PHE A 10 -2.45 -1.92 5.86
C PHE A 10 -1.43 -3.03 6.14
N LYS A 11 -1.88 -4.29 6.08
CA LYS A 11 -1.07 -5.50 6.23
C LYS A 11 -0.23 -5.52 7.52
N ALA A 12 1.08 -5.32 7.40
CA ALA A 12 2.02 -5.34 8.50
C ALA A 12 2.05 -4.01 9.27
N PHE A 13 1.48 -2.95 8.70
CA PHE A 13 1.52 -1.60 9.27
C PHE A 13 0.19 -1.29 9.97
N LYS A 14 0.24 -1.08 11.29
CA LYS A 14 -0.81 -0.35 11.99
C LYS A 14 -0.78 1.11 11.57
N LYS A 15 0.43 1.69 11.59
CA LYS A 15 0.72 3.07 11.21
C LYS A 15 2.13 3.13 10.62
N LEU A 16 2.27 3.73 9.45
CA LEU A 16 3.52 4.13 8.81
C LEU A 16 3.31 5.58 8.40
N GLU A 17 4.10 6.49 8.96
CA GLU A 17 3.96 7.93 8.71
C GLU A 17 5.20 8.46 8.02
N ASP A 18 4.99 9.30 7.01
CA ASP A 18 6.00 10.11 6.33
C ASP A 18 7.21 9.31 5.85
N PHE A 19 6.98 8.10 5.32
CA PHE A 19 8.05 7.27 4.79
C PHE A 19 8.60 7.90 3.51
N GLU A 20 9.76 8.57 3.64
CA GLU A 20 10.38 9.27 2.53
C GLU A 20 10.98 8.30 1.49
N LEU A 21 10.65 8.56 0.23
CA LEU A 21 11.28 7.94 -0.91
C LEU A 21 12.29 8.90 -1.55
N LYS A 22 13.48 8.38 -1.83
CA LYS A 22 14.54 9.06 -2.59
C LYS A 22 14.64 8.40 -3.98
N PRO A 23 15.35 9.00 -4.95
CA PRO A 23 15.49 8.41 -6.29
C PRO A 23 15.99 6.96 -6.27
N ILE A 24 16.80 6.61 -5.27
CA ILE A 24 17.16 5.24 -4.94
C ILE A 24 16.80 5.00 -3.47
N THR A 25 15.89 4.05 -3.22
CA THR A 25 15.49 3.62 -1.88
C THR A 25 15.65 2.10 -1.78
N ILE A 26 16.38 1.63 -0.79
CA ILE A 26 16.60 0.20 -0.52
C ILE A 26 15.77 -0.19 0.70
N LEU A 27 14.88 -1.17 0.55
CA LEU A 27 14.07 -1.71 1.65
C LEU A 27 14.79 -2.94 2.25
N CYS A 28 15.33 -2.81 3.46
CA CYS A 28 16.04 -3.87 4.19
C CYS A 28 15.32 -4.26 5.49
N GLY A 29 15.56 -5.48 5.98
CA GLY A 29 15.01 -5.98 7.25
C GLY A 29 14.60 -7.45 7.21
N ILE A 30 14.12 -8.00 8.32
CA ILE A 30 13.68 -9.41 8.42
C ILE A 30 12.44 -9.72 7.56
N ASN A 31 12.21 -10.99 7.25
CA ASN A 31 11.00 -11.41 6.55
C ASN A 31 9.74 -10.97 7.29
N SER A 32 8.69 -10.65 6.52
CA SER A 32 7.39 -10.22 7.05
C SER A 32 7.37 -8.90 7.83
N CYS A 33 8.45 -8.11 7.85
CA CYS A 33 8.47 -6.79 8.51
C CYS A 33 7.74 -5.66 7.75
N GLY A 34 7.14 -5.95 6.59
CA GLY A 34 6.35 -4.96 5.83
C GLY A 34 6.98 -4.41 4.56
N LYS A 35 8.21 -4.80 4.18
CA LYS A 35 8.85 -4.39 2.91
C LYS A 35 7.96 -4.62 1.68
N THR A 36 7.45 -5.84 1.53
CA THR A 36 6.55 -6.19 0.42
C THR A 36 5.23 -5.42 0.50
N SER A 37 4.76 -5.08 1.71
CA SER A 37 3.56 -4.27 1.90
C SER A 37 3.75 -2.85 1.35
N ILE A 38 4.92 -2.23 1.49
CA ILE A 38 5.21 -0.91 0.88
C ILE A 38 5.13 -0.99 -0.64
N ILE A 39 5.75 -2.01 -1.25
CA ILE A 39 5.69 -2.19 -2.72
C ILE A 39 4.24 -2.45 -3.17
N GLN A 40 3.52 -3.28 -2.43
CA GLN A 40 2.14 -3.65 -2.76
C GLN A 40 1.16 -2.49 -2.63
N SER A 41 1.37 -1.51 -1.74
CA SER A 41 0.52 -0.32 -1.66
C SER A 41 0.63 0.53 -2.93
N ILE A 42 1.85 0.70 -3.45
CA ILE A 42 2.11 1.40 -4.72
C ILE A 42 1.43 0.66 -5.89
N LEU A 43 1.64 -0.66 -6.00
CA LEU A 43 1.09 -1.45 -7.10
C LEU A 43 -0.44 -1.55 -7.05
N LEU A 44 -1.03 -1.58 -5.85
CA LEU A 44 -2.47 -1.57 -5.64
C LEU A 44 -3.10 -0.27 -6.17
N LEU A 45 -2.52 0.88 -5.84
CA LEU A 45 -2.98 2.15 -6.39
C LEU A 45 -2.77 2.22 -7.90
N LYS A 46 -1.62 1.78 -8.41
CA LYS A 46 -1.34 1.77 -9.85
C LYS A 46 -2.41 1.01 -10.64
N GLN A 47 -2.72 -0.23 -10.28
CA GLN A 47 -3.75 -1.00 -11.00
C GLN A 47 -5.16 -0.42 -10.84
N THR A 48 -5.42 0.25 -9.71
CA THR A 48 -6.71 0.89 -9.47
C THR A 48 -6.87 2.14 -10.34
N ILE A 49 -5.83 2.97 -10.46
CA ILE A 49 -5.83 4.19 -11.27
C ILE A 49 -5.84 3.86 -12.77
N GLU A 50 -5.12 2.84 -13.21
CA GLU A 50 -5.11 2.41 -14.63
C GLU A 50 -6.43 1.78 -15.08
N SER A 51 -7.29 1.39 -14.14
CA SER A 51 -8.57 0.75 -14.44
C SER A 51 -9.65 1.75 -14.83
N GLN A 52 -10.46 1.39 -15.83
CA GLN A 52 -11.65 2.16 -16.20
C GLN A 52 -12.79 2.08 -15.16
N LYS A 53 -12.73 1.10 -14.23
CA LYS A 53 -13.70 0.96 -13.15
C LYS A 53 -13.48 2.06 -12.12
N ARG A 54 -14.37 3.07 -12.13
CA ARG A 54 -14.36 4.16 -11.15
C ARG A 54 -14.89 3.67 -9.80
N ASN A 55 -14.43 4.30 -8.72
CA ASN A 55 -14.92 4.11 -7.35
C ASN A 55 -14.69 2.71 -6.73
N ILE A 56 -13.77 1.90 -7.27
CA ILE A 56 -13.46 0.58 -6.72
C ILE A 56 -11.95 0.44 -6.54
N LEU A 57 -11.51 0.11 -5.33
CA LEU A 57 -10.15 -0.33 -5.08
C LEU A 57 -9.96 -1.76 -5.61
N LEU A 58 -9.15 -1.93 -6.65
CA LEU A 58 -8.94 -3.23 -7.25
C LEU A 58 -7.94 -4.05 -6.45
N LEU A 59 -8.42 -4.93 -5.56
CA LEU A 59 -7.53 -5.78 -4.75
C LEU A 59 -6.82 -6.88 -5.56
N ASN A 60 -7.39 -7.28 -6.69
CA ASN A 60 -6.93 -8.40 -7.49
C ASN A 60 -6.92 -8.04 -8.97
N SER A 61 -5.73 -7.84 -9.54
CA SER A 61 -5.53 -7.52 -10.94
C SER A 61 -4.10 -7.90 -11.38
N LYS A 62 -3.62 -7.28 -12.46
CA LYS A 62 -2.35 -7.54 -13.12
C LYS A 62 -1.12 -7.40 -12.21
N TYR A 63 -1.04 -6.36 -11.37
CA TYR A 63 0.18 -6.08 -10.60
C TYR A 63 0.18 -6.75 -9.22
N VAL A 64 -0.97 -6.81 -8.54
CA VAL A 64 -1.13 -7.48 -7.25
C VAL A 64 -2.44 -8.25 -7.16
N LYS A 65 -2.37 -9.41 -6.50
CA LYS A 65 -3.50 -10.26 -6.11
C LYS A 65 -3.49 -10.38 -4.59
N LEU A 66 -4.27 -9.55 -3.91
CA LEU A 66 -4.27 -9.42 -2.46
C LEU A 66 -5.36 -10.26 -1.76
N GLY A 67 -6.26 -10.87 -2.53
CA GLY A 67 -7.39 -11.63 -2.03
C GLY A 67 -8.50 -10.73 -1.50
N MET A 68 -8.99 -11.03 -0.30
CA MET A 68 -10.10 -10.32 0.33
C MET A 68 -9.62 -9.15 1.21
N PHE A 69 -10.55 -8.27 1.61
CA PHE A 69 -10.27 -7.15 2.51
C PHE A 69 -9.56 -7.59 3.81
N GLU A 70 -9.97 -8.74 4.38
CA GLU A 70 -9.35 -9.30 5.59
C GLU A 70 -7.88 -9.67 5.45
N ASN A 71 -7.38 -9.86 4.22
CA ASN A 71 -5.96 -10.15 3.97
C ASN A 71 -5.10 -8.89 3.91
N ILE A 72 -5.73 -7.72 3.79
CA ILE A 72 -5.03 -6.43 3.65
C ILE A 72 -5.24 -5.49 4.83
N ILE A 73 -6.29 -5.70 5.63
CA ILE A 73 -6.51 -4.93 6.86
C ILE A 73 -5.59 -5.45 7.97
N PHE A 74 -4.94 -4.53 8.70
CA PHE A 74 -4.05 -4.85 9.81
C PHE A 74 -4.76 -5.74 10.84
N LYS A 75 -4.09 -6.82 11.25
CA LYS A 75 -4.61 -7.84 12.18
C LYS A 75 -5.99 -8.42 11.81
N LYS A 76 -6.41 -8.31 10.54
CA LYS A 76 -7.73 -8.75 10.08
C LYS A 76 -8.90 -8.03 10.80
N GLU A 77 -8.67 -6.84 11.34
CA GLU A 77 -9.67 -6.08 12.11
C GLU A 77 -10.70 -5.38 11.19
N LYS A 78 -11.74 -6.11 10.78
CA LYS A 78 -12.73 -5.68 9.76
C LYS A 78 -13.50 -4.38 10.06
N LYS A 79 -13.48 -3.89 11.31
CA LYS A 79 -14.15 -2.66 11.72
C LYS A 79 -13.32 -1.39 11.49
N GLN A 80 -12.04 -1.55 11.14
CA GLN A 80 -11.15 -0.44 10.85
C GLN A 80 -11.14 -0.09 9.36
N THR A 81 -10.70 1.12 9.05
CA THR A 81 -10.47 1.58 7.68
C THR A 81 -9.00 1.50 7.33
N ILE A 82 -8.70 1.35 6.04
CA ILE A 82 -7.33 1.43 5.51
C ILE A 82 -7.16 2.82 4.92
N GLN A 83 -6.05 3.49 5.26
CA GLN A 83 -5.70 4.77 4.66
C GLN A 83 -4.38 4.67 3.91
N PHE A 84 -4.34 5.39 2.79
CA PHE A 84 -3.21 5.46 1.86
C PHE A 84 -2.98 6.92 1.52
N ASN A 85 -1.86 7.50 1.94
CA ASN A 85 -1.46 8.84 1.54
C ASN A 85 -0.15 8.77 0.76
N PHE A 86 -0.12 9.43 -0.39
CA PHE A 86 1.02 9.50 -1.29
C PHE A 86 1.30 10.95 -1.62
N GLU A 87 2.51 11.42 -1.35
CA GLU A 87 2.97 12.74 -1.76
C GLU A 87 3.82 12.62 -3.03
N PHE A 88 3.70 13.64 -3.88
CA PHE A 88 4.46 13.73 -5.12
C PHE A 88 5.25 15.04 -5.15
N SER A 89 6.53 14.96 -5.48
CA SER A 89 7.35 16.12 -5.86
C SER A 89 7.37 16.26 -7.38
N LEU A 90 7.33 17.49 -7.89
CA LEU A 90 7.51 17.80 -9.31
C LEU A 90 9.00 17.90 -9.65
#